data_AF-A0A099KGF9-F1
#
_entry.id   AF-A0A099KGF9-F1
#
_cell.length_a   1.000
_cell.length_b   1.000
_cell.length_c   1.000
_cell.angle_alpha   90.00
_cell.angle_beta   90.00
_cell.angle_gamma   90.00
#
_symmetry.space_group_name_H-M   'P 1'
#
loop_
_entity.id
_entity.type
_entity.pdbx_description
1 polymer ?
#
loop_
_entity_poly.entity_id
_entity_poly.type
_entity_poly.pdbx_seq_one_letter_code
_entity_poly.pdbx_strand_id
1 'polypeptide(L)'
;MIIKDTDINSNKANTYTIKRIALAVSLVTTSLLPIHSFAHGIADQDPDQQQSTELPKTTNDIKLSPAITADNLDDIYREMATNTRFENLSVSDDFFQSPYQVSIFSSPNGEDRDRLWSQTNSIFAYGFGVIGLIALLPEDISNWDKEEGIFNKWTDNVKGGPVWDRDTGMLNLVGHPYFGGVYYQVARKSGYRQWDSFLYATIMSTFYWEYGIEAFAEVPSIQDLVITPVLGWAYGEWAFNTEMDIRKDGGDVWGSSILGSTALFFLDPVDSMSVGINNMFGKEIIRAGTGYVSFNEIPYGDNGQRDSQVSFNISLQLGDGGHYSPSTAKRSSRINDPVDTGIIGVSYGVGQTELDDLWNVEGDSTTEYSLGLYFTRQFSSRVTYSKGKFTDGLSPVEINYENYSLDSQYYFNSENDIRPYLSAGFGETLWMKEVDTKKFQVNAGVGAHYKLNNNFALQLDWRFYHSTNANTSDHNTTLRLVYFLGKGER
;
A
#
# COMPACT_ATOMS: atom_id res chain seq x y z
N MET A 1 -37.57 64.92 44.67
CA MET A 1 -36.83 63.75 45.18
C MET A 1 -35.60 63.63 44.27
N ILE A 2 -34.46 64.32 44.51
CA ILE A 2 -33.37 64.01 45.46
C ILE A 2 -32.84 62.59 45.13
N ILE A 3 -31.63 62.27 44.64
CA ILE A 3 -30.23 62.80 44.57
C ILE A 3 -29.54 62.02 43.39
N LYS A 4 -28.80 62.61 42.43
CA LYS A 4 -27.38 63.06 42.36
C LYS A 4 -26.29 61.95 42.37
N ASP A 5 -25.46 61.95 41.29
CA ASP A 5 -24.02 61.60 41.12
C ASP A 5 -23.47 60.26 41.72
N THR A 6 -22.47 59.53 41.20
CA THR A 6 -21.32 59.82 40.32
C THR A 6 -20.64 58.49 39.92
N ASP A 7 -20.05 58.48 38.71
CA ASP A 7 -18.73 57.96 38.32
C ASP A 7 -18.27 56.48 38.37
N ILE A 8 -17.67 56.13 37.21
CA ILE A 8 -16.40 55.41 36.96
C ILE A 8 -16.30 53.94 37.40
N ASN A 9 -16.36 53.05 36.40
CA ASN A 9 -15.23 52.13 36.15
C ASN A 9 -15.25 51.59 34.71
N SER A 10 -14.32 52.12 33.91
CA SER A 10 -13.87 51.51 32.66
C SER A 10 -13.19 50.17 32.99
N ASN A 11 -13.91 49.06 32.84
CA ASN A 11 -13.25 47.76 32.78
C ASN A 11 -12.61 47.64 31.40
N LYS A 12 -11.32 47.99 31.37
CA LYS A 12 -10.36 47.58 30.33
C LYS A 12 -10.60 46.09 30.06
N ALA A 13 -11.07 45.78 28.85
CA ALA A 13 -10.91 44.44 28.33
C ALA A 13 -9.40 44.16 28.30
N ASN A 14 -8.92 43.34 29.23
CA ASN A 14 -7.62 42.70 29.10
C ASN A 14 -7.72 41.77 27.89
N THR A 15 -7.52 42.32 26.70
CA THR A 15 -7.05 41.54 25.55
C THR A 15 -5.68 41.02 25.95
N TYR A 16 -5.65 39.81 26.50
CA TYR A 16 -4.43 39.02 26.50
C TYR A 16 -4.12 38.76 25.03
N THR A 17 -3.18 39.54 24.49
CA THR A 17 -2.52 39.21 23.24
C THR A 17 -1.70 37.95 23.53
N ILE A 18 -2.34 36.78 23.47
CA ILE A 18 -1.62 35.52 23.40
C ILE A 18 -0.84 35.61 22.10
N LYS A 19 0.46 35.88 22.20
CA LYS A 19 1.38 35.73 21.08
C LYS A 19 1.24 34.29 20.61
N ARG A 20 0.68 34.09 19.43
CA ARG A 20 0.72 32.81 18.72
C ARG A 20 2.20 32.49 18.53
N ILE A 21 2.71 31.52 19.29
CA ILE A 21 4.04 30.96 19.04
C ILE A 21 3.82 29.85 18.03
N ALA A 22 3.96 30.17 16.75
CA ALA A 22 4.10 29.16 15.71
C ALA A 22 5.56 28.70 15.73
N LEU A 23 5.81 27.51 16.27
CA LEU A 23 7.11 26.85 16.12
C LEU A 23 6.99 25.89 14.94
N ALA A 24 7.42 26.35 13.76
CA ALA A 24 7.59 25.49 12.60
C ALA A 24 8.93 24.76 12.74
N VAL A 25 8.89 23.44 12.96
CA VAL A 25 10.09 22.59 12.92
C VAL A 25 10.18 22.03 11.51
N SER A 26 11.09 22.59 10.71
CA SER A 26 11.46 22.02 9.42
C SER A 26 12.70 21.17 9.62
N LEU A 27 12.58 19.86 9.42
CA LEU A 27 13.74 18.97 9.33
C LEU A 27 14.04 18.79 7.84
N VAL A 28 15.04 19.50 7.34
CA VAL A 28 15.54 19.33 5.98
C VAL A 28 16.78 18.46 6.06
N THR A 29 16.68 17.22 5.59
CA THR A 29 17.84 16.36 5.35
C THR A 29 18.17 16.41 3.87
N THR A 30 19.23 17.13 3.50
CA THR A 30 19.80 17.13 2.15
C THR A 30 20.93 16.11 2.08
N SER A 31 20.75 15.06 1.29
CA SER A 31 21.83 14.14 0.90
C SER A 31 22.30 14.51 -0.51
N LEU A 32 23.54 15.01 -0.62
CA LEU A 32 24.26 15.08 -1.90
C LEU A 32 24.83 13.68 -2.15
N LEU A 33 24.42 13.01 -3.23
CA LEU A 33 24.96 11.70 -3.62
C LEU A 33 26.10 11.95 -4.64
N PRO A 34 27.38 11.80 -4.27
CA PRO A 34 28.47 12.00 -5.21
C PRO A 34 28.55 10.80 -6.16
N ILE A 35 28.15 10.99 -7.41
CA ILE A 35 28.45 10.03 -8.48
C ILE A 35 29.95 10.17 -8.79
N HIS A 36 30.78 9.23 -8.31
CA HIS A 36 32.20 9.20 -8.63
C HIS A 36 32.39 8.81 -10.11
N SER A 37 32.72 9.81 -10.93
CA SER A 37 33.15 9.59 -12.31
C SER A 37 34.63 9.15 -12.30
N PHE A 38 34.89 7.93 -12.76
CA PHE A 38 36.24 7.41 -12.99
C PHE A 38 36.97 8.18 -14.09
N ALA A 39 38.22 8.59 -13.83
CA ALA A 39 39.22 8.81 -14.88
C ALA A 39 40.61 8.42 -14.34
N HIS A 40 41.17 7.39 -14.98
CA HIS A 40 42.54 6.89 -14.82
C HIS A 40 43.54 7.84 -15.52
N GLY A 41 44.75 8.01 -14.97
CA GLY A 41 45.93 8.23 -15.81
C GLY A 41 47.04 9.15 -15.31
N ILE A 42 48.08 8.51 -14.77
CA ILE A 42 49.52 8.82 -14.89
C ILE A 42 50.13 9.83 -13.89
N ALA A 43 51.14 9.31 -13.19
CA ALA A 43 52.03 9.98 -12.24
C ALA A 43 53.24 10.62 -12.95
N ASP A 44 53.74 11.75 -12.40
CA ASP A 44 55.19 11.98 -12.22
C ASP A 44 55.48 13.19 -11.27
N GLN A 45 56.33 12.91 -10.27
CA GLN A 45 57.39 13.72 -9.62
C GLN A 45 57.14 15.09 -8.92
N ASP A 46 57.10 15.03 -7.56
CA ASP A 46 57.84 15.74 -6.46
C ASP A 46 58.64 17.07 -6.71
N PRO A 47 59.06 17.82 -5.65
CA PRO A 47 58.34 18.66 -4.66
C PRO A 47 58.77 20.16 -4.71
N ASP A 48 58.27 20.96 -3.76
CA ASP A 48 58.62 22.36 -3.42
C ASP A 48 57.96 23.49 -4.24
N GLN A 49 56.97 24.15 -3.63
CA GLN A 49 57.15 25.51 -3.09
C GLN A 49 55.92 25.94 -2.27
N GLN A 50 56.15 26.26 -1.00
CA GLN A 50 55.22 26.98 -0.15
C GLN A 50 55.00 28.39 -0.70
N GLN A 51 53.77 28.73 -1.06
CA GLN A 51 53.35 30.13 -1.10
C GLN A 51 51.97 30.29 -0.48
N SER A 52 51.99 30.98 0.66
CA SER A 52 50.86 31.44 1.45
C SER A 52 49.85 32.22 0.60
N THR A 53 48.61 31.73 0.52
CA THR A 53 47.46 32.54 0.17
C THR A 53 46.39 32.32 1.24
N GLU A 54 46.08 33.36 1.99
CA GLU A 54 45.01 33.37 2.99
C GLU A 54 43.68 32.98 2.33
N LEU A 55 43.08 31.87 2.78
CA LEU A 55 41.70 31.54 2.47
C LEU A 55 40.77 32.54 3.18
N PRO A 56 39.91 33.28 2.47
CA PRO A 56 38.91 34.12 3.12
C PRO A 56 37.94 33.22 3.88
N LYS A 57 37.81 33.45 5.19
CA LYS A 57 36.73 32.89 6.02
C LYS A 57 35.40 33.47 5.55
N THR A 58 34.77 32.82 4.59
CA THR A 58 33.34 32.99 4.32
C THR A 58 32.58 32.24 5.41
N THR A 59 32.28 32.94 6.51
CA THR A 59 31.15 32.57 7.36
C THR A 59 29.88 32.81 6.54
N ASN A 60 29.48 31.80 5.76
CA ASN A 60 28.13 31.73 5.23
C ASN A 60 27.21 31.47 6.43
N ASP A 61 26.75 32.54 7.07
CA ASP A 61 25.62 32.48 7.98
C ASP A 61 24.43 31.98 7.15
N ILE A 62 24.14 30.69 7.24
CA ILE A 62 22.95 30.08 6.63
C ILE A 62 21.75 30.69 7.34
N LYS A 63 21.18 31.73 6.75
CA LYS A 63 19.95 32.35 7.23
C LYS A 63 18.79 31.40 6.87
N LEU A 64 18.49 30.48 7.78
CA LEU A 64 17.31 29.63 7.72
C LEU A 64 16.06 30.51 7.79
N SER A 65 15.48 30.84 6.64
CA SER A 65 14.12 31.35 6.54
C SER A 65 13.16 30.18 6.74
N PRO A 66 12.19 30.26 7.67
CA PRO A 66 11.18 29.23 7.79
C PRO A 66 10.39 29.14 6.48
N ALA A 67 10.23 27.92 5.95
CA ALA A 67 9.42 27.65 4.76
C ALA A 67 7.92 27.93 4.97
N ILE A 68 7.52 28.21 6.22
CA ILE A 68 6.16 28.50 6.65
C ILE A 68 6.14 29.85 7.35
N THR A 69 5.36 30.78 6.79
CA THR A 69 5.09 32.10 7.37
C THR A 69 3.60 32.20 7.70
N ALA A 70 3.21 33.18 8.53
CA ALA A 70 1.80 33.43 8.79
C ALA A 70 0.97 33.69 7.52
N ASP A 71 1.65 34.10 6.44
CA ASP A 71 1.06 34.48 5.17
C ASP A 71 0.85 33.28 4.21
N ASN A 72 1.49 32.12 4.43
CA ASN A 72 1.31 30.90 3.63
C ASN A 72 0.57 29.78 4.39
N LEU A 73 0.02 30.11 5.56
CA LEU A 73 -0.67 29.17 6.45
C LEU A 73 -1.93 28.56 5.82
N ASP A 74 -2.65 29.34 5.01
CA ASP A 74 -3.90 28.93 4.37
C ASP A 74 -3.66 28.04 3.13
N ASP A 75 -2.47 28.11 2.50
CA ASP A 75 -2.08 27.24 1.38
C ASP A 75 -1.64 25.83 1.84
N ILE A 76 -1.19 25.72 3.10
CA ILE A 76 -0.76 24.46 3.75
C ILE A 76 -1.95 23.79 4.44
N TYR A 77 -2.96 24.56 4.84
CA TYR A 77 -4.22 24.05 5.37
C TYR A 77 -5.02 23.36 4.25
N ARG A 78 -4.86 22.03 4.13
CA ARG A 78 -5.78 21.21 3.34
C ARG A 78 -6.81 20.60 4.27
N GLU A 79 -8.08 20.77 3.90
CA GLU A 79 -9.25 20.47 4.71
C GLU A 79 -9.13 19.15 5.48
N MET A 80 -9.45 19.21 6.77
CA MET A 80 -9.81 18.01 7.54
C MET A 80 -10.85 17.24 6.74
N ALA A 81 -10.67 15.92 6.60
CA ALA A 81 -11.56 14.97 5.93
C ALA A 81 -12.87 15.63 5.49
N THR A 82 -12.90 16.10 4.24
CA THR A 82 -14.12 16.66 3.67
C THR A 82 -15.21 15.61 3.83
N ASN A 83 -16.39 16.05 4.23
CA ASN A 83 -17.55 15.19 4.47
C ASN A 83 -18.10 14.54 3.17
N THR A 84 -17.31 14.47 2.10
CA THR A 84 -17.61 13.90 0.78
C THR A 84 -17.31 12.40 0.77
N ARG A 85 -17.95 11.64 1.67
CA ARG A 85 -17.97 10.18 1.53
C ARG A 85 -18.64 9.81 0.22
N PHE A 86 -18.16 8.78 -0.47
CA PHE A 86 -18.81 8.30 -1.70
C PHE A 86 -20.32 8.08 -1.51
N GLU A 87 -20.71 7.49 -0.38
CA GLU A 87 -22.11 7.21 -0.05
C GLU A 87 -22.95 8.47 0.18
N ASN A 88 -22.30 9.61 0.42
CA ASN A 88 -22.94 10.92 0.54
C ASN A 88 -22.99 11.67 -0.79
N LEU A 89 -22.29 11.21 -1.83
CA LEU A 89 -22.30 11.82 -3.16
C LEU A 89 -23.60 11.44 -3.89
N SER A 90 -24.18 12.40 -4.60
CA SER A 90 -25.32 12.16 -5.48
C SER A 90 -24.82 11.72 -6.85
N VAL A 91 -24.55 10.43 -7.00
CA VAL A 91 -24.10 9.84 -8.27
C VAL A 91 -25.31 9.47 -9.14
N SER A 92 -25.20 9.68 -10.46
CA SER A 92 -26.21 9.25 -11.45
C SER A 92 -26.38 7.73 -11.44
N ASP A 93 -27.60 7.22 -11.63
CA ASP A 93 -27.86 5.79 -11.76
C ASP A 93 -27.12 5.17 -12.96
N ASP A 94 -26.85 5.95 -14.02
CA ASP A 94 -26.09 5.50 -15.20
C ASP A 94 -24.64 5.11 -14.85
N PHE A 95 -24.08 5.67 -13.77
CA PHE A 95 -22.74 5.31 -13.30
C PHE A 95 -22.63 3.81 -13.01
N PHE A 96 -23.69 3.21 -12.47
CA PHE A 96 -23.69 1.80 -12.08
C PHE A 96 -23.90 0.84 -13.24
N GLN A 97 -24.18 1.33 -14.46
CA GLN A 97 -24.24 0.49 -15.67
C GLN A 97 -22.85 -0.02 -16.07
N SER A 98 -21.79 0.73 -15.74
CA SER A 98 -20.41 0.29 -15.88
C SER A 98 -19.72 0.34 -14.50
N PRO A 99 -19.91 -0.70 -13.67
CA PRO A 99 -19.52 -0.67 -12.27
C PRO A 99 -18.01 -0.76 -12.04
N TYR A 100 -17.19 -0.93 -13.09
CA TYR A 100 -15.72 -1.01 -13.02
C TYR A 100 -15.01 0.25 -13.56
N GLN A 101 -15.74 1.36 -13.73
CA GLN A 101 -15.13 2.65 -14.07
C GLN A 101 -14.09 3.08 -13.04
N VAL A 102 -13.04 3.74 -13.53
CA VAL A 102 -11.89 4.20 -12.73
C VAL A 102 -11.93 5.72 -12.59
N SER A 103 -12.08 6.19 -11.35
CA SER A 103 -12.25 7.60 -10.99
C SER A 103 -10.99 8.23 -10.38
N ILE A 104 -10.01 7.44 -9.94
CA ILE A 104 -8.82 7.92 -9.21
C ILE A 104 -7.94 8.95 -9.96
N PHE A 105 -8.10 9.07 -11.29
CA PHE A 105 -7.33 10.01 -12.13
C PHE A 105 -8.12 11.26 -12.56
N SER A 106 -9.44 11.26 -12.45
CA SER A 106 -10.33 12.30 -12.99
C SER A 106 -11.32 12.87 -11.97
N SER A 107 -11.62 12.14 -10.88
CA SER A 107 -12.52 12.54 -9.79
C SER A 107 -13.89 13.09 -10.26
N PRO A 108 -14.64 12.35 -11.11
CA PRO A 108 -15.82 12.88 -11.79
C PRO A 108 -17.06 13.00 -10.90
N ASN A 109 -17.08 12.38 -9.72
CA ASN A 109 -18.27 12.28 -8.87
C ASN A 109 -18.25 13.21 -7.65
N GLY A 110 -17.21 14.04 -7.51
CA GLY A 110 -17.01 14.91 -6.35
C GLY A 110 -16.08 14.31 -5.28
N GLU A 111 -15.23 13.36 -5.66
CA GLU A 111 -14.16 12.84 -4.82
C GLU A 111 -13.11 13.92 -4.51
N ASP A 112 -12.52 13.85 -3.32
CA ASP A 112 -11.52 14.81 -2.85
C ASP A 112 -10.11 14.45 -3.35
N ARG A 113 -9.78 14.92 -4.56
CA ARG A 113 -8.48 14.72 -5.18
C ARG A 113 -7.33 15.37 -4.41
N ASP A 114 -7.57 16.52 -3.79
CA ASP A 114 -6.53 17.28 -3.11
C ASP A 114 -6.12 16.60 -1.80
N ARG A 115 -7.07 16.02 -1.08
CA ARG A 115 -6.79 15.16 0.07
C ARG A 115 -6.08 13.88 -0.37
N LEU A 116 -6.55 13.20 -1.41
CA LEU A 116 -5.88 11.99 -1.93
C LEU A 116 -4.41 12.26 -2.22
N TRP A 117 -4.13 13.35 -2.96
CA TRP A 117 -2.77 13.74 -3.29
C TRP A 117 -1.95 14.09 -2.06
N SER A 118 -2.50 14.87 -1.13
CA SER A 118 -1.82 15.25 0.10
C SER A 118 -1.41 14.03 0.93
N GLN A 119 -2.32 13.07 1.12
CA GLN A 119 -2.06 11.86 1.89
C GLN A 119 -1.11 10.91 1.17
N THR A 120 -1.18 10.84 -0.16
CA THR A 120 -0.19 10.12 -0.97
C THR A 120 1.21 10.69 -0.72
N ASN A 121 1.39 12.01 -0.77
CA ASN A 121 2.69 12.62 -0.49
C ASN A 121 3.19 12.34 0.93
N SER A 122 2.29 12.34 1.93
CA SER A 122 2.63 11.95 3.30
C SER A 122 3.11 10.50 3.38
N ILE A 123 2.43 9.54 2.72
CA ILE A 123 2.89 8.14 2.63
C ILE A 123 4.31 8.09 2.05
N PHE A 124 4.55 8.75 0.92
CA PHE A 124 5.89 8.77 0.31
C PHE A 124 6.94 9.32 1.28
N ALA A 125 6.65 10.45 1.95
CA ALA A 125 7.55 11.02 2.94
C ALA A 125 7.82 10.06 4.12
N TYR A 126 6.80 9.36 4.62
CA TYR A 126 6.97 8.36 5.67
C TYR A 126 7.81 7.17 5.20
N GLY A 127 7.55 6.64 4.01
CA GLY A 127 8.34 5.53 3.46
C GLY A 127 9.81 5.89 3.25
N PHE A 128 10.12 7.11 2.82
CA PHE A 128 11.52 7.55 2.76
C PHE A 128 12.14 7.70 4.16
N GLY A 129 11.36 8.10 5.17
CA GLY A 129 11.80 8.06 6.56
C GLY A 129 12.12 6.65 7.05
N VAL A 130 11.27 5.67 6.68
CA VAL A 130 11.50 4.24 6.98
C VAL A 130 12.72 3.72 6.23
N ILE A 131 12.89 4.02 4.94
CA ILE A 131 14.11 3.69 4.18
C ILE A 131 15.35 4.26 4.87
N GLY A 132 15.30 5.52 5.31
CA GLY A 132 16.41 6.14 6.04
C GLY A 132 16.74 5.41 7.34
N LEU A 133 15.74 4.92 8.07
CA LEU A 133 15.95 4.10 9.27
C LEU A 133 16.51 2.71 8.92
N ILE A 134 15.97 2.04 7.90
CA ILE A 134 16.41 0.70 7.46
C ILE A 134 17.85 0.75 6.95
N ALA A 135 18.23 1.80 6.21
CA ALA A 135 19.62 2.00 5.77
C ALA A 135 20.61 2.18 6.94
N LEU A 136 20.12 2.65 8.10
CA LEU A 136 20.91 2.77 9.33
C LEU A 136 20.93 1.48 10.17
N LEU A 137 19.98 0.55 9.96
CA LEU A 137 20.01 -0.77 10.60
C LEU A 137 21.19 -1.61 10.08
N PRO A 138 21.73 -2.52 10.90
CA PRO A 138 22.74 -3.46 10.42
C PRO A 138 22.12 -4.48 9.45
N GLU A 139 22.96 -5.01 8.55
CA GLU A 139 22.53 -5.76 7.36
C GLU A 139 21.82 -7.07 7.69
N ASP A 140 22.11 -7.64 8.87
CA ASP A 140 21.44 -8.82 9.43
C ASP A 140 19.97 -8.56 9.86
N ILE A 141 19.58 -7.29 9.94
CA ILE A 141 18.21 -6.85 10.26
C ILE A 141 17.54 -6.26 9.01
N SER A 142 18.27 -5.51 8.19
CA SER A 142 17.69 -4.80 7.03
C SER A 142 17.65 -5.61 5.74
N ASN A 143 18.48 -6.66 5.59
CA ASN A 143 18.77 -7.34 4.30
C ASN A 143 19.33 -6.39 3.21
N TRP A 144 19.72 -5.16 3.56
CA TRP A 144 20.29 -4.19 2.62
C TRP A 144 21.80 -4.26 2.64
N ASP A 145 22.38 -4.86 1.61
CA ASP A 145 23.82 -4.87 1.36
C ASP A 145 24.28 -3.44 1.04
N LYS A 146 25.20 -2.91 1.85
CA LYS A 146 25.73 -1.54 1.71
C LYS A 146 26.95 -1.48 0.80
N GLU A 147 27.52 -2.63 0.41
CA GLU A 147 28.69 -2.73 -0.46
C GLU A 147 28.33 -2.65 -1.95
N GLU A 148 27.18 -3.21 -2.33
CA GLU A 148 26.60 -3.01 -3.66
C GLU A 148 25.82 -1.69 -3.71
N GLY A 149 26.10 -0.84 -4.70
CA GLY A 149 25.36 0.42 -4.86
C GLY A 149 23.85 0.16 -4.94
N ILE A 150 23.09 0.69 -3.97
CA ILE A 150 21.64 0.48 -3.76
C ILE A 150 20.81 0.59 -5.05
N PHE A 151 21.17 1.49 -5.97
CA PHE A 151 20.48 1.67 -7.25
C PHE A 151 20.74 0.56 -8.28
N ASN A 152 21.92 -0.07 -8.27
CA ASN A 152 22.24 -1.19 -9.15
C ASN A 152 21.44 -2.42 -8.71
N LYS A 153 21.43 -2.71 -7.41
CA LYS A 153 20.64 -3.81 -6.82
C LYS A 153 19.14 -3.67 -7.13
N TRP A 154 18.58 -2.47 -6.94
CA TRP A 154 17.19 -2.19 -7.33
C TRP A 154 16.93 -2.48 -8.81
N THR A 155 17.82 -2.01 -9.69
CA THR A 155 17.69 -2.22 -11.13
C THR A 155 17.72 -3.71 -11.49
N ASP A 156 18.60 -4.48 -10.85
CA ASP A 156 18.76 -5.90 -11.10
C ASP A 156 17.55 -6.69 -10.57
N ASN A 157 17.06 -6.36 -9.38
CA ASN A 157 15.84 -6.95 -8.80
C ASN A 157 14.61 -6.69 -9.68
N VAL A 158 14.40 -5.45 -10.12
CA VAL A 158 13.27 -5.10 -11.00
C VAL A 158 13.37 -5.79 -12.37
N LYS A 159 14.58 -5.90 -12.93
CA LYS A 159 14.81 -6.59 -14.22
C LYS A 159 14.71 -8.11 -14.12
N GLY A 160 15.01 -8.69 -12.96
CA GLY A 160 14.89 -10.13 -12.71
C GLY A 160 13.46 -10.65 -12.86
N GLY A 161 12.47 -9.76 -12.71
CA GLY A 161 11.06 -10.09 -12.73
C GLY A 161 10.62 -10.74 -11.41
N PRO A 162 9.31 -10.72 -11.12
CA PRO A 162 8.84 -11.13 -9.82
C PRO A 162 9.01 -12.64 -9.63
N VAL A 163 9.27 -13.06 -8.40
CA VAL A 163 9.46 -14.47 -8.01
C VAL A 163 8.46 -14.84 -6.93
N TRP A 164 8.20 -16.14 -6.77
CA TRP A 164 7.49 -16.60 -5.57
C TRP A 164 8.46 -16.53 -4.39
N ASP A 165 8.34 -15.50 -3.54
CA ASP A 165 9.20 -15.35 -2.36
C ASP A 165 8.95 -16.46 -1.32
N ARG A 166 9.81 -16.53 -0.30
CA ARG A 166 9.74 -17.52 0.78
C ARG A 166 9.53 -16.88 2.14
N ASP A 167 8.92 -15.70 2.16
CA ASP A 167 8.75 -14.95 3.38
C ASP A 167 7.83 -15.67 4.36
N THR A 168 7.99 -15.32 5.64
CA THR A 168 7.22 -15.97 6.69
C THR A 168 5.74 -15.66 6.48
N GLY A 169 4.88 -16.69 6.52
CA GLY A 169 3.45 -16.50 6.26
C GLY A 169 2.73 -15.50 7.18
N MET A 170 3.34 -15.07 8.29
CA MET A 170 2.80 -13.97 9.11
C MET A 170 2.98 -12.60 8.44
N LEU A 171 4.09 -12.38 7.73
CA LEU A 171 4.37 -11.16 6.99
C LEU A 171 3.41 -11.04 5.79
N ASN A 172 3.35 -12.05 4.92
CA ASN A 172 2.48 -12.03 3.72
C ASN A 172 0.98 -12.07 4.07
N LEU A 173 0.56 -12.65 5.20
CA LEU A 173 -0.87 -12.79 5.54
C LEU A 173 -1.39 -11.76 6.54
N VAL A 174 -0.52 -10.98 7.18
CA VAL A 174 -0.91 -9.93 8.14
C VAL A 174 -0.30 -8.57 7.77
N GLY A 175 1.02 -8.51 7.59
CA GLY A 175 1.73 -7.27 7.28
C GLY A 175 1.31 -6.67 5.94
N HIS A 176 1.40 -7.46 4.87
CA HIS A 176 1.02 -7.03 3.52
C HIS A 176 -0.45 -6.60 3.43
N PRO A 177 -1.44 -7.40 3.87
CA PRO A 177 -2.83 -6.97 3.92
C PRO A 177 -3.06 -5.71 4.76
N TYR A 178 -2.34 -5.55 5.87
CA TYR A 178 -2.43 -4.35 6.68
C TYR A 178 -2.00 -3.10 5.91
N PHE A 179 -0.81 -3.09 5.31
CA PHE A 179 -0.32 -1.94 4.54
C PHE A 179 -1.14 -1.68 3.28
N GLY A 180 -1.59 -2.74 2.58
CA GLY A 180 -2.56 -2.60 1.50
C GLY A 180 -3.86 -1.92 1.95
N GLY A 181 -4.33 -2.23 3.15
CA GLY A 181 -5.51 -1.58 3.74
C GLY A 181 -5.27 -0.14 4.22
N VAL A 182 -4.05 0.21 4.62
CA VAL A 182 -3.66 1.61 4.86
C VAL A 182 -3.76 2.42 3.57
N TYR A 183 -3.22 1.92 2.46
CA TYR A 183 -3.36 2.56 1.15
C TYR A 183 -4.83 2.67 0.73
N TYR A 184 -5.60 1.59 0.89
CA TYR A 184 -7.04 1.58 0.61
C TYR A 184 -7.77 2.70 1.37
N GLN A 185 -7.50 2.86 2.68
CA GLN A 185 -8.16 3.88 3.50
C GLN A 185 -7.85 5.31 3.09
N VAL A 186 -6.65 5.57 2.56
CA VAL A 186 -6.31 6.89 2.03
C VAL A 186 -7.26 7.31 0.91
N ALA A 187 -7.52 6.43 -0.05
CA ALA A 187 -8.50 6.70 -1.11
C ALA A 187 -9.94 6.68 -0.57
N ARG A 188 -10.29 5.70 0.25
CA ARG A 188 -11.63 5.54 0.80
C ARG A 188 -12.10 6.77 1.58
N LYS A 189 -11.22 7.36 2.40
CA LYS A 189 -11.48 8.59 3.16
C LYS A 189 -11.41 9.88 2.34
N SER A 190 -10.87 9.82 1.13
CA SER A 190 -10.93 10.90 0.14
C SER A 190 -12.19 10.84 -0.74
N GLY A 191 -13.20 10.07 -0.34
CA GLY A 191 -14.49 10.04 -1.02
C GLY A 191 -14.60 9.07 -2.20
N TYR A 192 -13.58 8.24 -2.42
CA TYR A 192 -13.63 7.19 -3.43
C TYR A 192 -14.44 5.98 -2.92
N ARG A 193 -15.10 5.29 -3.84
CA ARG A 193 -15.83 4.03 -3.56
C ARG A 193 -14.85 2.86 -3.39
N GLN A 194 -15.38 1.67 -3.10
CA GLN A 194 -14.53 0.51 -2.80
C GLN A 194 -13.64 0.12 -3.98
N TRP A 195 -14.22 0.01 -5.19
CA TRP A 195 -13.45 -0.33 -6.40
C TRP A 195 -12.28 0.62 -6.67
N ASP A 196 -12.54 1.92 -6.62
CA ASP A 196 -11.51 2.94 -6.86
C ASP A 196 -10.43 2.93 -5.77
N SER A 197 -10.83 2.69 -4.52
CA SER A 197 -9.90 2.57 -3.39
C SER A 197 -9.04 1.30 -3.50
N PHE A 198 -9.61 0.19 -3.98
CA PHE A 198 -8.87 -1.04 -4.30
C PHE A 198 -7.86 -0.82 -5.42
N LEU A 199 -8.23 -0.10 -6.49
CA LEU A 199 -7.28 0.22 -7.57
C LEU A 199 -6.15 1.13 -7.10
N TYR A 200 -6.45 2.14 -6.27
CA TYR A 200 -5.41 2.96 -5.64
C TYR A 200 -4.47 2.12 -4.78
N ALA A 201 -5.01 1.24 -3.93
CA ALA A 201 -4.22 0.32 -3.12
C ALA A 201 -3.36 -0.61 -3.98
N THR A 202 -3.89 -1.12 -5.10
CA THR A 202 -3.14 -1.95 -6.07
C THR A 202 -1.94 -1.19 -6.63
N ILE A 203 -2.12 0.05 -7.08
CA ILE A 203 -1.03 0.87 -7.61
C ILE A 203 0.03 1.14 -6.54
N MET A 204 -0.39 1.49 -5.32
CA MET A 204 0.53 1.78 -4.21
C MET A 204 1.29 0.53 -3.75
N SER A 205 0.61 -0.60 -3.59
CA SER A 205 1.25 -1.88 -3.24
C SER A 205 2.24 -2.32 -4.32
N THR A 206 1.86 -2.26 -5.60
CA THR A 206 2.72 -2.72 -6.69
C THR A 206 3.89 -1.79 -6.96
N PHE A 207 3.64 -0.50 -7.20
CA PHE A 207 4.68 0.39 -7.74
C PHE A 207 5.45 1.14 -6.66
N TYR A 208 4.78 1.51 -5.57
CA TYR A 208 5.43 2.25 -4.49
C TYR A 208 6.13 1.31 -3.51
N TRP A 209 5.47 0.24 -3.07
CA TRP A 209 6.07 -0.70 -2.14
C TRP A 209 6.93 -1.74 -2.85
N GLU A 210 6.31 -2.69 -3.56
CA GLU A 210 6.96 -3.88 -4.10
C GLU A 210 8.10 -3.55 -5.09
N TYR A 211 7.77 -2.89 -6.20
CA TYR A 211 8.76 -2.46 -7.20
C TYR A 211 9.53 -1.20 -6.80
N GLY A 212 9.11 -0.52 -5.73
CA GLY A 212 9.71 0.73 -5.27
C GLY A 212 10.67 0.49 -4.12
N ILE A 213 10.14 0.53 -2.91
CA ILE A 213 10.91 0.44 -1.65
C ILE A 213 11.54 -0.95 -1.45
N GLU A 214 10.77 -2.01 -1.66
CA GLU A 214 11.19 -3.39 -1.36
C GLU A 214 12.20 -3.91 -2.37
N ALA A 215 12.04 -3.51 -3.65
CA ALA A 215 12.99 -3.81 -4.71
C ALA A 215 14.44 -3.34 -4.44
N PHE A 216 14.67 -2.40 -3.51
CA PHE A 216 16.04 -2.05 -3.08
C PHE A 216 16.70 -3.16 -2.25
N ALA A 217 15.91 -4.00 -1.59
CA ALA A 217 16.35 -5.10 -0.75
C ALA A 217 16.33 -6.43 -1.51
N GLU A 218 15.20 -6.72 -2.15
CA GLU A 218 14.79 -8.07 -2.55
C GLU A 218 14.09 -8.05 -3.92
N VAL A 219 13.98 -9.20 -4.56
CA VAL A 219 13.28 -9.32 -5.86
C VAL A 219 11.76 -9.24 -5.61
N PRO A 220 10.99 -8.47 -6.41
CA PRO A 220 9.54 -8.38 -6.26
C PRO A 220 8.85 -9.74 -6.15
N SER A 221 7.82 -9.83 -5.32
CA SER A 221 7.05 -11.02 -5.00
C SER A 221 5.79 -11.15 -5.85
N ILE A 222 5.59 -12.31 -6.46
CA ILE A 222 4.38 -12.60 -7.25
C ILE A 222 3.13 -12.60 -6.37
N GLN A 223 3.20 -13.23 -5.19
CA GLN A 223 2.07 -13.34 -4.29
C GLN A 223 1.70 -11.98 -3.71
N ASP A 224 2.66 -11.15 -3.37
CA ASP A 224 2.37 -9.88 -2.69
C ASP A 224 1.78 -8.85 -3.63
N LEU A 225 2.04 -8.95 -4.94
CA LEU A 225 1.32 -8.18 -5.97
C LEU A 225 -0.20 -8.42 -5.97
N VAL A 226 -0.67 -9.55 -5.43
CA VAL A 226 -2.10 -9.89 -5.39
C VAL A 226 -2.65 -9.88 -3.97
N ILE A 227 -1.96 -10.53 -3.02
CA ILE A 227 -2.40 -10.65 -1.64
C ILE A 227 -2.47 -9.27 -0.98
N THR A 228 -1.44 -8.44 -1.16
CA THR A 228 -1.36 -7.09 -0.55
C THR A 228 -2.59 -6.25 -0.89
N PRO A 229 -2.93 -6.00 -2.18
CA PRO A 229 -4.09 -5.17 -2.49
C PRO A 229 -5.44 -5.86 -2.31
N VAL A 230 -5.56 -7.17 -2.58
CA VAL A 230 -6.87 -7.85 -2.51
C VAL A 230 -7.29 -8.08 -1.06
N LEU A 231 -6.41 -8.61 -0.20
CA LEU A 231 -6.73 -8.72 1.22
C LEU A 231 -6.65 -7.35 1.92
N GLY A 232 -5.83 -6.43 1.40
CA GLY A 232 -5.82 -5.04 1.83
C GLY A 232 -7.15 -4.32 1.60
N TRP A 233 -7.87 -4.62 0.53
CA TRP A 233 -9.25 -4.14 0.35
C TRP A 233 -10.17 -4.68 1.44
N ALA A 234 -10.13 -5.98 1.71
CA ALA A 234 -10.96 -6.60 2.75
C ALA A 234 -10.69 -6.00 4.14
N TYR A 235 -9.41 -5.92 4.53
CA TYR A 235 -8.99 -5.32 5.80
C TYR A 235 -9.30 -3.82 5.84
N GLY A 236 -8.97 -3.09 4.78
CA GLY A 236 -9.14 -1.64 4.68
C GLY A 236 -10.60 -1.20 4.76
N GLU A 237 -11.54 -1.93 4.14
CA GLU A 237 -12.97 -1.63 4.27
C GLU A 237 -13.47 -1.94 5.69
N TRP A 238 -13.01 -3.02 6.33
CA TRP A 238 -13.30 -3.29 7.74
C TRP A 238 -12.75 -2.19 8.65
N ALA A 239 -11.49 -1.79 8.44
CA ALA A 239 -10.81 -0.79 9.23
C ALA A 239 -11.47 0.59 9.09
N PHE A 240 -11.82 0.97 7.85
CA PHE A 240 -12.57 2.20 7.57
C PHE A 240 -13.89 2.24 8.34
N ASN A 241 -14.71 1.18 8.25
CA ASN A 241 -16.00 1.15 8.94
C ASN A 241 -15.83 1.16 10.47
N THR A 242 -14.83 0.42 10.99
CA THR A 242 -14.51 0.40 12.43
C THR A 242 -14.05 1.76 12.94
N GLU A 243 -13.19 2.44 12.18
CA GLU A 243 -12.75 3.81 12.47
C GLU A 243 -13.94 4.76 12.55
N MET A 244 -14.88 4.64 11.60
CA MET A 244 -16.07 5.49 11.57
C MET A 244 -17.00 5.23 12.75
N ASP A 245 -17.15 3.98 13.20
CA ASP A 245 -17.95 3.64 14.37
C ASP A 245 -17.32 4.20 15.66
N ILE A 246 -16.00 4.04 15.84
CA ILE A 246 -15.29 4.62 16.99
C ILE A 246 -15.44 6.15 17.02
N ARG A 247 -15.23 6.83 15.89
CA ARG A 247 -15.35 8.30 15.80
C ARG A 247 -16.77 8.80 16.02
N LYS A 248 -17.78 8.01 15.63
CA LYS A 248 -19.19 8.36 15.85
C LYS A 248 -19.55 8.33 17.34
N ASP A 249 -19.00 7.39 18.10
CA ASP A 249 -19.26 7.22 19.52
C ASP A 249 -18.36 8.11 20.42
N GLY A 250 -17.76 9.16 19.83
CA GLY A 250 -16.96 10.16 20.54
C GLY A 250 -15.46 9.87 20.57
N GLY A 251 -15.00 8.78 19.93
CA GLY A 251 -13.59 8.42 19.86
C GLY A 251 -13.11 7.53 21.00
N ASP A 252 -13.99 7.10 21.90
CA ASP A 252 -13.65 6.23 23.02
C ASP A 252 -13.88 4.75 22.67
N VAL A 253 -12.98 3.88 23.15
CA VAL A 253 -13.18 2.42 23.13
C VAL A 253 -13.30 1.95 24.58
N TRP A 254 -14.42 1.28 24.89
CA TRP A 254 -14.76 0.82 26.24
C TRP A 254 -14.66 1.94 27.31
N GLY A 255 -15.02 3.17 26.95
CA GLY A 255 -14.97 4.34 27.83
C GLY A 255 -13.56 4.91 28.07
N SER A 256 -12.56 4.48 27.29
CA SER A 256 -11.19 5.01 27.33
C SER A 256 -10.81 5.72 26.04
N SER A 257 -10.50 7.01 26.16
CA SER A 257 -9.98 7.83 25.07
C SER A 257 -8.58 7.40 24.62
N ILE A 258 -7.78 6.85 25.54
CA ILE A 258 -6.45 6.29 25.22
C ILE A 258 -6.62 5.05 24.34
N LEU A 259 -7.47 4.10 24.74
CA LEU A 259 -7.73 2.91 23.93
C LEU A 259 -8.32 3.27 22.57
N GLY A 260 -9.22 4.25 22.53
CA GLY A 260 -9.78 4.74 21.28
C GLY A 260 -8.75 5.39 20.37
N SER A 261 -7.88 6.25 20.91
CA SER A 261 -6.77 6.87 20.16
C SER A 261 -5.79 5.82 19.62
N THR A 262 -5.44 4.83 20.43
CA THR A 262 -4.56 3.72 20.03
C THR A 262 -5.22 2.87 18.94
N ALA A 263 -6.50 2.54 19.08
CA ALA A 263 -7.25 1.81 18.06
C ALA A 263 -7.28 2.60 16.74
N LEU A 264 -7.60 3.89 16.77
CA LEU A 264 -7.59 4.75 15.58
C LEU A 264 -6.21 4.80 14.90
N PHE A 265 -5.12 4.82 15.68
CA PHE A 265 -3.76 4.77 15.15
C PHE A 265 -3.45 3.47 14.39
N PHE A 266 -3.80 2.32 14.95
CA PHE A 266 -3.59 1.04 14.26
C PHE A 266 -4.59 0.81 13.13
N LEU A 267 -5.77 1.42 13.17
CA LEU A 267 -6.72 1.33 12.06
C LEU A 267 -6.25 2.18 10.89
N ASP A 268 -5.86 3.44 11.11
CA ASP A 268 -5.26 4.30 10.09
C ASP A 268 -4.12 5.13 10.69
N PRO A 269 -2.87 4.69 10.52
CA PRO A 269 -1.71 5.42 11.02
C PRO A 269 -1.45 6.72 10.24
N VAL A 270 -1.82 6.81 8.96
CA VAL A 270 -1.55 7.97 8.10
C VAL A 270 -2.38 9.17 8.58
N ASP A 271 -3.67 8.95 8.83
CA ASP A 271 -4.57 9.98 9.35
C ASP A 271 -4.30 10.27 10.84
N SER A 272 -3.93 9.24 11.61
CA SER A 272 -3.66 9.34 13.04
C SER A 272 -2.31 9.96 13.39
N MET A 273 -1.31 9.96 12.51
CA MET A 273 -0.07 10.70 12.76
C MET A 273 -0.31 12.22 12.79
N SER A 274 -1.33 12.70 12.09
CA SER A 274 -1.76 14.11 12.13
C SER A 274 -2.72 14.41 13.27
N VAL A 275 -3.64 13.49 13.59
CA VAL A 275 -4.78 13.72 14.52
C VAL A 275 -4.65 12.98 15.86
N GLY A 276 -4.02 11.82 15.88
CA GLY A 276 -3.91 10.91 17.03
C GLY A 276 -3.05 11.45 18.17
N ILE A 277 -2.00 12.23 17.87
CA ILE A 277 -1.24 12.95 18.91
C ILE A 277 -2.18 13.91 19.66
N ASN A 278 -3.15 14.53 18.99
CA ASN A 278 -4.08 15.44 19.67
C ASN A 278 -5.04 14.70 20.60
N ASN A 279 -5.53 13.54 20.16
CA ASN A 279 -6.44 12.71 20.94
C ASN A 279 -5.77 12.12 22.19
N MET A 280 -4.51 11.67 22.08
CA MET A 280 -3.77 11.10 23.22
C MET A 280 -3.55 12.07 24.37
N PHE A 281 -3.37 13.36 24.07
CA PHE A 281 -3.10 14.39 25.08
C PHE A 281 -4.32 15.26 25.39
N GLY A 282 -5.47 15.01 24.74
CA GLY A 282 -6.69 15.82 24.87
C GLY A 282 -6.48 17.29 24.49
N LYS A 283 -5.43 17.56 23.71
CA LYS A 283 -4.93 18.90 23.37
C LYS A 283 -4.56 18.95 21.91
N GLU A 284 -4.87 20.05 21.23
CA GLU A 284 -4.44 20.29 19.86
C GLU A 284 -2.92 20.56 19.84
N ILE A 285 -2.11 19.51 19.62
CA ILE A 285 -0.64 19.55 19.61
C ILE A 285 -0.09 19.59 18.18
N ILE A 286 -0.72 18.89 17.24
CA ILE A 286 -0.40 18.90 15.80
C ILE A 286 -1.69 19.18 15.04
N ARG A 287 -1.79 20.36 14.43
CA ARG A 287 -2.97 20.80 13.67
C ARG A 287 -3.00 20.23 12.26
N ALA A 288 -1.84 20.08 11.63
CA ALA A 288 -1.66 19.49 10.31
C ALA A 288 -0.22 18.99 10.13
N GLY A 289 -0.02 17.96 9.33
CA GLY A 289 1.31 17.48 8.93
C GLY A 289 1.33 17.16 7.44
N THR A 290 2.30 17.68 6.71
CA THR A 290 2.48 17.40 5.27
C THR A 290 3.94 17.07 5.01
N GLY A 291 4.19 15.93 4.37
CA GLY A 291 5.49 15.60 3.80
C GLY A 291 5.46 15.74 2.29
N TYR A 292 6.50 16.28 1.66
CA TYR A 292 6.67 16.19 0.21
C TYR A 292 8.15 16.03 -0.16
N VAL A 293 8.36 15.38 -1.31
CA VAL A 293 9.69 15.18 -1.92
C VAL A 293 9.79 16.09 -3.14
N SER A 294 10.85 16.88 -3.26
CA SER A 294 11.11 17.71 -4.43
C SER A 294 12.44 17.32 -5.10
N PHE A 295 12.42 17.21 -6.42
CA PHE A 295 13.59 16.95 -7.25
C PHE A 295 14.00 18.26 -7.93
N ASN A 296 15.13 18.83 -7.53
CA ASN A 296 15.66 20.08 -8.07
C ASN A 296 17.02 19.84 -8.71
N GLU A 297 17.25 20.39 -9.91
CA GLU A 297 18.59 20.42 -10.49
C GLU A 297 19.33 21.66 -9.99
N ILE A 298 20.36 21.47 -9.17
CA ILE A 298 21.21 22.55 -8.68
C ILE A 298 22.48 22.65 -9.53
N PRO A 299 22.83 23.83 -10.05
CA PRO A 299 24.10 24.00 -10.72
C PRO A 299 25.25 23.88 -9.72
N TYR A 300 26.30 23.15 -10.08
CA TYR A 300 27.53 23.05 -9.31
C TYR A 300 28.76 23.24 -10.20
N GLY A 301 29.76 23.96 -9.68
CA GLY A 301 30.96 24.34 -10.42
C GLY A 301 30.74 25.45 -11.46
N ASP A 302 31.83 26.02 -11.96
CA ASP A 302 31.80 27.19 -12.85
C ASP A 302 31.48 26.85 -14.33
N ASN A 303 31.33 25.56 -14.67
CA ASN A 303 31.20 25.07 -16.05
C ASN A 303 29.77 24.60 -16.41
N GLY A 304 28.74 25.02 -15.67
CA GLY A 304 27.34 24.72 -16.01
C GLY A 304 26.92 23.26 -15.78
N GLN A 305 27.65 22.52 -14.93
CA GLN A 305 27.24 21.18 -14.52
C GLN A 305 26.04 21.29 -13.58
N ARG A 306 25.11 20.32 -13.67
CA ARG A 306 23.92 20.23 -12.82
C ARG A 306 23.98 18.96 -11.99
N ASP A 307 23.72 19.07 -10.71
CA ASP A 307 23.57 17.97 -9.78
C ASP A 307 22.10 17.83 -9.38
N SER A 308 21.66 16.59 -9.17
CA SER A 308 20.27 16.29 -8.83
C SER A 308 20.09 16.30 -7.32
N GLN A 309 19.42 17.32 -6.79
CA GLN A 309 19.09 17.43 -5.39
C GLN A 309 17.69 16.86 -5.13
N VAL A 310 17.64 15.78 -4.35
CA VAL A 310 16.40 15.28 -3.74
C VAL A 310 16.25 15.95 -2.37
N SER A 311 15.17 16.72 -2.18
CA SER A 311 14.86 17.35 -0.89
C SER A 311 13.65 16.70 -0.25
N PHE A 312 13.80 16.28 0.99
CA PHE A 312 12.73 15.78 1.83
C PHE A 312 12.25 16.90 2.76
N ASN A 313 10.99 17.28 2.63
CA ASN A 313 10.39 18.32 3.46
C ASN A 313 9.26 17.72 4.28
N ILE A 314 9.43 17.69 5.60
CA ILE A 314 8.36 17.36 6.54
C ILE A 314 7.97 18.67 7.23
N SER A 315 6.72 19.06 7.05
CA SER A 315 6.11 20.24 7.67
C SER A 315 5.07 19.77 8.68
N LEU A 316 5.27 20.14 9.94
CA LEU A 316 4.31 19.88 11.02
C LEU A 316 3.82 21.23 11.55
N GLN A 317 2.53 21.49 11.43
CA GLN A 317 1.87 22.60 12.07
C GLN A 317 1.51 22.17 13.50
N LEU A 318 2.16 22.77 14.49
CA LEU A 318 1.82 22.54 15.89
C LEU A 318 0.54 23.30 16.25
N GLY A 319 -0.34 22.65 17.02
CA GLY A 319 -1.54 23.26 17.56
C GLY A 319 -1.24 24.17 18.75
N ASP A 320 -2.26 24.94 19.16
CA ASP A 320 -2.12 25.93 20.24
C ASP A 320 -2.21 25.32 21.66
N GLY A 321 -2.36 24.00 21.77
CA GLY A 321 -2.55 23.28 23.01
C GLY A 321 -3.96 23.40 23.60
N GLY A 322 -4.92 23.95 22.86
CA GLY A 322 -6.33 24.06 23.22
C GLY A 322 -7.04 22.70 23.27
N HIS A 323 -8.28 22.67 23.79
CA HIS A 323 -9.05 21.44 23.88
C HIS A 323 -9.43 20.93 22.48
N TYR A 324 -8.95 19.74 22.12
CA TYR A 324 -9.31 19.09 20.87
C TYR A 324 -10.72 18.48 20.98
N SER A 325 -11.63 18.90 20.10
CA SER A 325 -12.95 18.27 19.95
C SER A 325 -12.99 17.50 18.62
N PRO A 326 -12.99 16.16 18.65
CA PRO A 326 -13.03 15.36 17.42
C PRO A 326 -14.29 15.66 16.61
N SER A 327 -14.18 15.69 15.29
CA SER A 327 -15.37 15.79 14.43
C SER A 327 -16.18 14.50 14.56
N THR A 328 -17.49 14.64 14.82
CA THR A 328 -18.40 13.49 14.86
C THR A 328 -18.63 12.98 13.44
N ALA A 329 -18.18 11.76 13.17
CA ALA A 329 -18.41 11.08 11.90
C ALA A 329 -19.91 10.78 11.70
N LYS A 330 -20.52 11.29 10.63
CA LYS A 330 -21.92 10.94 10.28
C LYS A 330 -21.96 9.66 9.45
N ARG A 331 -22.77 8.67 9.89
CA ARG A 331 -23.01 7.44 9.13
C ARG A 331 -23.78 7.77 7.84
N SER A 332 -23.27 7.34 6.69
CA SER A 332 -24.05 7.39 5.47
C SER A 332 -25.10 6.27 5.43
N SER A 333 -26.22 6.53 4.77
CA SER A 333 -27.37 5.61 4.68
C SER A 333 -27.45 4.84 3.35
N ARG A 334 -26.60 5.16 2.36
CA ARG A 334 -26.63 4.53 1.04
C ARG A 334 -25.54 3.47 0.93
N ILE A 335 -25.94 2.20 0.74
CA ILE A 335 -25.06 1.02 0.66
C ILE A 335 -25.30 0.31 -0.68
N ASN A 336 -25.32 1.06 -1.77
CA ASN A 336 -25.64 0.56 -3.11
C ASN A 336 -24.44 0.58 -4.06
N ASP A 337 -23.21 0.41 -3.55
CA ASP A 337 -22.07 0.14 -4.43
C ASP A 337 -22.23 -1.30 -4.98
N PRO A 338 -22.30 -1.51 -6.31
CA PRO A 338 -22.37 -2.84 -6.90
C PRO A 338 -21.06 -3.62 -6.77
N VAL A 339 -19.93 -2.95 -6.54
CA VAL A 339 -18.61 -3.57 -6.37
C VAL A 339 -18.14 -3.35 -4.95
N ASP A 340 -18.31 -4.36 -4.12
CA ASP A 340 -17.79 -4.39 -2.77
C ASP A 340 -16.95 -5.65 -2.53
N THR A 341 -16.42 -5.78 -1.30
CA THR A 341 -15.65 -6.94 -0.85
C THR A 341 -16.36 -8.29 -1.08
N GLY A 342 -17.66 -8.29 -1.38
CA GLY A 342 -18.43 -9.47 -1.77
C GLY A 342 -17.89 -10.26 -2.97
N ILE A 343 -17.13 -9.61 -3.85
CA ILE A 343 -16.52 -10.29 -5.01
C ILE A 343 -15.22 -11.03 -4.67
N ILE A 344 -14.66 -10.83 -3.48
CA ILE A 344 -13.42 -11.49 -3.04
C ILE A 344 -13.76 -12.90 -2.59
N GLY A 345 -13.24 -13.89 -3.30
CA GLY A 345 -13.35 -15.31 -2.97
C GLY A 345 -12.02 -15.86 -2.47
N VAL A 346 -12.04 -16.45 -1.27
CA VAL A 346 -10.93 -17.24 -0.71
C VAL A 346 -11.32 -18.71 -0.80
N SER A 347 -10.46 -19.56 -1.34
CA SER A 347 -10.77 -20.98 -1.47
C SER A 347 -9.73 -21.88 -0.85
N TYR A 348 -10.20 -23.02 -0.34
CA TYR A 348 -9.39 -24.16 0.02
C TYR A 348 -9.84 -25.38 -0.79
N GLY A 349 -8.91 -26.12 -1.36
CA GLY A 349 -9.18 -27.28 -2.19
C GLY A 349 -8.21 -28.43 -1.97
N VAL A 350 -8.67 -29.60 -2.38
CA VAL A 350 -7.87 -30.82 -2.48
C VAL A 350 -7.88 -31.26 -3.94
N GLY A 351 -6.70 -31.57 -4.46
CA GLY A 351 -6.51 -31.98 -5.84
C GLY A 351 -5.74 -33.28 -5.96
N GLN A 352 -5.79 -33.86 -7.14
CA GLN A 352 -4.91 -34.96 -7.57
C GLN A 352 -4.14 -34.45 -8.78
N THR A 353 -2.83 -34.36 -8.66
CA THR A 353 -1.95 -33.96 -9.76
C THR A 353 -1.33 -35.20 -10.36
N GLU A 354 -1.43 -35.34 -11.68
CA GLU A 354 -0.73 -36.33 -12.48
C GLU A 354 0.29 -35.58 -13.33
N LEU A 355 1.54 -36.04 -13.28
CA LEU A 355 2.67 -35.40 -13.93
C LEU A 355 3.07 -36.16 -15.19
N ASP A 356 3.67 -35.43 -16.13
CA ASP A 356 4.31 -36.03 -17.29
C ASP A 356 5.36 -37.07 -16.89
N ASP A 357 5.47 -38.17 -17.65
CA ASP A 357 6.47 -39.23 -17.43
C ASP A 357 7.91 -38.68 -17.42
N LEU A 358 8.16 -37.55 -18.10
CA LEU A 358 9.46 -36.86 -18.10
C LEU A 358 9.92 -36.42 -16.71
N TRP A 359 8.99 -36.21 -15.77
CA TRP A 359 9.32 -35.86 -14.39
C TRP A 359 9.83 -37.06 -13.59
N ASN A 360 9.48 -38.29 -14.01
CA ASN A 360 9.84 -39.52 -13.32
C ASN A 360 9.44 -39.54 -11.83
N VAL A 361 8.29 -38.90 -11.54
CA VAL A 361 7.69 -38.74 -10.21
C VAL A 361 6.23 -39.18 -10.33
N GLU A 362 5.77 -40.01 -9.39
CA GLU A 362 4.36 -40.42 -9.37
C GLU A 362 3.49 -39.25 -8.88
N GLY A 363 2.39 -39.00 -9.59
CA GLY A 363 1.42 -37.97 -9.21
C GLY A 363 0.75 -38.29 -7.88
N ASP A 364 0.58 -37.28 -7.02
CA ASP A 364 -0.06 -37.42 -5.71
C ASP A 364 -1.09 -36.31 -5.47
N SER A 365 -1.74 -36.42 -4.33
CA SER A 365 -2.65 -35.45 -3.77
C SER A 365 -1.96 -34.11 -3.50
N THR A 366 -2.68 -33.04 -3.80
CA THR A 366 -2.27 -31.66 -3.55
C THR A 366 -3.31 -30.94 -2.70
N THR A 367 -2.84 -29.94 -1.98
CA THR A 367 -3.69 -28.97 -1.29
C THR A 367 -3.59 -27.64 -2.01
N GLU A 368 -4.73 -27.01 -2.26
CA GLU A 368 -4.82 -25.77 -3.03
C GLU A 368 -5.43 -24.64 -2.22
N TYR A 369 -4.81 -23.47 -2.32
CA TYR A 369 -5.31 -22.20 -1.81
C TYR A 369 -5.52 -21.27 -3.00
N SER A 370 -6.62 -20.53 -3.03
CA SER A 370 -6.77 -19.49 -4.06
C SER A 370 -7.40 -18.24 -3.49
N LEU A 371 -7.02 -17.13 -4.10
CA LEU A 371 -7.58 -15.80 -3.87
C LEU A 371 -8.03 -15.26 -5.21
N GLY A 372 -9.33 -14.98 -5.33
CA GLY A 372 -9.93 -14.58 -6.60
C GLY A 372 -10.92 -13.43 -6.49
N LEU A 373 -11.10 -12.74 -7.61
CA LEU A 373 -12.08 -11.68 -7.81
C LEU A 373 -13.14 -12.17 -8.80
N TYR A 374 -14.40 -12.17 -8.35
CA TYR A 374 -15.56 -12.63 -9.11
C TYR A 374 -16.32 -11.42 -9.63
N PHE A 375 -15.78 -10.82 -10.70
CA PHE A 375 -16.27 -9.56 -11.26
C PHE A 375 -17.75 -9.63 -11.69
N THR A 376 -18.15 -10.75 -12.27
CA THR A 376 -19.55 -10.99 -12.63
C THR A 376 -19.89 -12.46 -12.42
N ARG A 377 -21.18 -12.80 -12.51
CA ARG A 377 -21.60 -14.21 -12.55
C ARG A 377 -21.07 -14.97 -13.77
N GLN A 378 -20.46 -14.29 -14.75
CA GLN A 378 -19.88 -14.83 -15.98
C GLN A 378 -18.35 -14.80 -16.00
N PHE A 379 -17.69 -14.04 -15.14
CA PHE A 379 -16.25 -13.83 -15.23
C PHE A 379 -15.60 -13.65 -13.85
N SER A 380 -14.52 -14.41 -13.63
CA SER A 380 -13.65 -14.24 -12.46
C SER A 380 -12.18 -14.40 -12.86
N SER A 381 -11.29 -13.90 -12.00
CA SER A 381 -9.85 -14.19 -12.08
C SER A 381 -9.35 -14.62 -10.71
N ARG A 382 -8.40 -15.55 -10.63
CA ARG A 382 -7.86 -16.06 -9.37
C ARG A 382 -6.37 -16.36 -9.46
N VAL A 383 -5.66 -16.08 -8.38
CA VAL A 383 -4.35 -16.68 -8.12
C VAL A 383 -4.55 -17.94 -7.31
N THR A 384 -3.96 -19.04 -7.77
CA THR A 384 -3.98 -20.34 -7.11
C THR A 384 -2.56 -20.71 -6.70
N TYR A 385 -2.41 -21.27 -5.50
CA TYR A 385 -1.19 -21.91 -5.01
C TYR A 385 -1.53 -23.35 -4.60
N SER A 386 -0.94 -24.30 -5.32
CA SER A 386 -1.05 -25.73 -5.08
C SER A 386 0.26 -26.26 -4.51
N LYS A 387 0.17 -27.11 -3.49
CA LYS A 387 1.34 -27.76 -2.90
C LYS A 387 1.06 -29.23 -2.59
N GLY A 388 2.09 -30.05 -2.73
CA GLY A 388 2.07 -31.49 -2.44
C GLY A 388 3.45 -32.02 -2.09
N LYS A 389 3.49 -33.25 -1.59
CA LYS A 389 4.72 -34.01 -1.39
C LYS A 389 4.62 -35.25 -2.24
N PHE A 390 5.43 -35.34 -3.28
CA PHE A 390 5.38 -36.45 -4.23
C PHE A 390 6.54 -37.39 -3.98
N THR A 391 6.36 -38.67 -4.32
CA THR A 391 7.40 -39.69 -4.15
C THR A 391 8.20 -39.81 -5.44
N ASP A 392 9.53 -39.71 -5.34
CA ASP A 392 10.44 -39.95 -6.46
C ASP A 392 10.29 -41.39 -7.00
N GLY A 393 10.18 -41.56 -8.31
CA GLY A 393 10.05 -42.87 -8.95
C GLY A 393 11.29 -43.75 -8.79
N LEU A 394 12.46 -43.19 -8.47
CA LEU A 394 13.74 -43.93 -8.32
C LEU A 394 14.21 -44.09 -6.88
N SER A 395 13.58 -43.40 -5.92
CA SER A 395 14.05 -43.30 -4.54
C SER A 395 12.89 -43.05 -3.58
N PRO A 396 12.90 -43.55 -2.33
CA PRO A 396 11.85 -43.24 -1.34
C PRO A 396 11.93 -41.80 -0.79
N VAL A 397 12.51 -40.86 -1.56
CA VAL A 397 12.68 -39.47 -1.15
C VAL A 397 11.42 -38.69 -1.54
N GLU A 398 10.84 -38.01 -0.56
CA GLU A 398 9.74 -37.07 -0.79
C GLU A 398 10.27 -35.77 -1.41
N ILE A 399 9.68 -35.35 -2.52
CA ILE A 399 9.98 -34.10 -3.21
C ILE A 399 8.80 -33.15 -3.03
N ASN A 400 9.09 -31.89 -2.67
CA ASN A 400 8.06 -30.86 -2.60
C ASN A 400 7.67 -30.44 -4.02
N TYR A 401 6.37 -30.54 -4.30
CA TYR A 401 5.72 -30.00 -5.49
C TYR A 401 5.00 -28.72 -5.12
N GLU A 402 5.26 -27.65 -5.86
CA GLU A 402 4.54 -26.39 -5.74
C GLU A 402 4.18 -25.87 -7.14
N ASN A 403 2.95 -25.42 -7.30
CA ASN A 403 2.49 -24.80 -8.54
C ASN A 403 1.68 -23.57 -8.18
N TYR A 404 1.95 -22.46 -8.88
CA TYR A 404 1.12 -21.28 -8.77
C TYR A 404 0.66 -20.84 -10.15
N SER A 405 -0.58 -20.37 -10.22
CA SER A 405 -1.20 -19.93 -11.48
C SER A 405 -2.10 -18.72 -11.29
N LEU A 406 -2.08 -17.82 -12.26
CA LEU A 406 -3.09 -16.78 -12.45
C LEU A 406 -4.04 -17.23 -13.56
N ASP A 407 -5.29 -17.47 -13.19
CA ASP A 407 -6.29 -18.06 -14.06
C ASP A 407 -7.49 -17.12 -14.24
N SER A 408 -7.89 -16.90 -15.49
CA SER A 408 -9.16 -16.26 -15.83
C SER A 408 -10.20 -17.33 -16.13
N GLN A 409 -11.42 -17.13 -15.63
CA GLN A 409 -12.51 -18.10 -15.72
C GLN A 409 -13.74 -17.46 -16.36
N TYR A 410 -14.33 -18.16 -17.34
CA TYR A 410 -15.56 -17.77 -18.01
C TYR A 410 -16.67 -18.77 -17.71
N TYR A 411 -17.74 -18.32 -17.07
CA TYR A 411 -18.85 -19.14 -16.62
C TYR A 411 -20.02 -19.06 -17.59
N PHE A 412 -20.51 -20.22 -18.00
CA PHE A 412 -21.77 -20.36 -18.71
C PHE A 412 -22.93 -20.50 -17.73
N ASN A 413 -24.15 -20.32 -18.23
CA ASN A 413 -25.38 -20.52 -17.45
C ASN A 413 -25.45 -19.62 -16.20
N SER A 414 -25.02 -18.36 -16.33
CA SER A 414 -24.82 -17.44 -15.21
C SER A 414 -26.08 -17.09 -14.41
N GLU A 415 -27.26 -17.31 -14.98
CA GLU A 415 -28.56 -17.10 -14.31
C GLU A 415 -28.87 -18.18 -13.26
N ASN A 416 -28.19 -19.33 -13.33
CA ASN A 416 -28.40 -20.47 -12.44
C ASN A 416 -27.24 -20.64 -11.44
N ASP A 417 -27.46 -21.47 -10.42
CA ASP A 417 -26.46 -21.73 -9.37
C ASP A 417 -25.40 -22.75 -9.80
N ILE A 418 -25.71 -23.61 -10.78
CA ILE A 418 -24.74 -24.52 -11.41
C ILE A 418 -24.24 -23.88 -12.71
N ARG A 419 -22.94 -23.59 -12.74
CA ARG A 419 -22.25 -22.88 -13.81
C ARG A 419 -21.04 -23.66 -14.28
N PRO A 420 -21.14 -24.37 -15.42
CA PRO A 420 -19.97 -24.87 -16.13
C PRO A 420 -19.07 -23.68 -16.51
N TYR A 421 -17.76 -23.85 -16.47
CA TYR A 421 -16.80 -22.81 -16.86
C TYR A 421 -15.62 -23.35 -17.64
N LEU A 422 -15.02 -22.47 -18.43
CA LEU A 422 -13.67 -22.62 -18.96
C LEU A 422 -12.71 -21.82 -18.10
N SER A 423 -11.51 -22.34 -17.92
CA SER A 423 -10.40 -21.66 -17.26
C SER A 423 -9.22 -21.59 -18.23
N ALA A 424 -8.52 -20.48 -18.25
CA ALA A 424 -7.26 -20.33 -18.97
C ALA A 424 -6.34 -19.40 -18.19
N GLY A 425 -5.06 -19.72 -18.17
CA GLY A 425 -4.11 -19.01 -17.34
C GLY A 425 -2.67 -19.33 -17.66
N PHE A 426 -1.80 -18.82 -16.80
CA PHE A 426 -0.38 -19.07 -16.83
C PHE A 426 0.16 -19.08 -15.40
N GLY A 427 1.33 -19.66 -15.22
CA GLY A 427 1.88 -19.88 -13.90
C GLY A 427 3.28 -20.47 -13.96
N GLU A 428 3.80 -20.87 -12.80
CA GLU A 428 5.04 -21.62 -12.75
C GLU A 428 4.91 -22.81 -11.80
N THR A 429 5.60 -23.89 -12.15
CA THR A 429 5.83 -25.03 -11.25
C THR A 429 7.22 -24.92 -10.67
N LEU A 430 7.32 -25.00 -9.34
CA LEU A 430 8.59 -25.12 -8.64
C LEU A 430 8.77 -26.54 -8.11
N TRP A 431 9.99 -27.01 -8.25
CA TRP A 431 10.43 -28.30 -7.72
C TRP A 431 11.41 -28.08 -6.58
N MET A 432 11.34 -28.94 -5.56
CA MET A 432 12.29 -28.93 -4.43
C MET A 432 12.37 -27.60 -3.65
N LYS A 433 11.42 -26.68 -3.88
CA LYS A 433 11.44 -25.29 -3.39
C LYS A 433 12.59 -24.43 -3.94
N GLU A 434 13.21 -24.85 -5.03
CA GLU A 434 14.33 -24.14 -5.64
C GLU A 434 13.85 -23.23 -6.77
N VAL A 435 14.16 -21.93 -6.68
CA VAL A 435 13.79 -20.92 -7.68
C VAL A 435 14.41 -21.24 -9.05
N ASP A 436 15.62 -21.81 -9.07
CA ASP A 436 16.32 -22.16 -10.32
C ASP A 436 15.64 -23.30 -11.11
N THR A 437 14.80 -24.09 -10.44
CA THR A 437 14.06 -25.18 -11.09
C THR A 437 12.73 -24.73 -11.68
N LYS A 438 12.34 -23.47 -11.48
CA LYS A 438 11.03 -22.95 -11.89
C LYS A 438 10.80 -23.13 -13.38
N LYS A 439 9.62 -23.65 -13.73
CA LYS A 439 9.19 -23.81 -15.11
C LYS A 439 7.92 -23.02 -15.34
N PHE A 440 7.99 -22.05 -16.25
CA PHE A 440 6.82 -21.35 -16.76
C PHE A 440 5.89 -22.33 -17.47
N GLN A 441 4.59 -22.18 -17.23
CA GLN A 441 3.53 -23.01 -17.78
C GLN A 441 2.36 -22.15 -18.23
N VAL A 442 1.72 -22.56 -19.32
CA VAL A 442 0.39 -22.10 -19.70
C VAL A 442 -0.60 -23.20 -19.33
N ASN A 443 -1.82 -22.81 -18.94
CA ASN A 443 -2.83 -23.77 -18.56
C ASN A 443 -4.20 -23.46 -19.16
N ALA A 444 -4.98 -24.52 -19.36
CA ALA A 444 -6.38 -24.45 -19.76
C ALA A 444 -7.16 -25.55 -19.03
N GLY A 445 -8.42 -25.30 -18.71
CA GLY A 445 -9.23 -26.24 -17.95
C GLY A 445 -10.72 -26.05 -18.14
N VAL A 446 -11.46 -27.06 -17.67
CA VAL A 446 -12.91 -27.06 -17.61
C VAL A 446 -13.35 -27.35 -16.20
N GLY A 447 -14.46 -26.77 -15.78
CA GLY A 447 -14.98 -27.02 -14.44
C GLY A 447 -16.46 -26.73 -14.30
N ALA A 448 -16.97 -26.99 -13.11
CA ALA A 448 -18.32 -26.65 -12.69
C ALA A 448 -18.27 -25.93 -11.35
N HIS A 449 -18.96 -24.79 -11.27
CA HIS A 449 -19.17 -24.02 -10.05
C HIS A 449 -20.61 -24.24 -9.58
N TYR A 450 -20.78 -24.55 -8.31
CA TYR A 450 -22.07 -24.70 -7.66
C TYR A 450 -22.21 -23.73 -6.48
N LYS A 451 -23.08 -22.74 -6.62
CA LYS A 451 -23.42 -21.79 -5.55
C LYS A 451 -24.26 -22.49 -4.49
N LEU A 452 -23.76 -22.60 -3.26
CA LEU A 452 -24.50 -23.14 -2.11
C LEU A 452 -25.38 -22.07 -1.45
N ASN A 453 -24.81 -20.88 -1.30
CA ASN A 453 -25.47 -19.67 -0.85
C ASN A 453 -24.62 -18.46 -1.30
N ASN A 454 -24.93 -17.24 -0.85
CA ASN A 454 -24.17 -16.06 -1.27
C ASN A 454 -22.70 -16.10 -0.85
N ASN A 455 -22.38 -16.71 0.29
CA ASN A 455 -21.02 -16.73 0.84
C ASN A 455 -20.26 -18.02 0.54
N PHE A 456 -20.91 -19.08 0.06
CA PHE A 456 -20.26 -20.38 -0.15
C PHE A 456 -20.58 -20.95 -1.52
N ALA A 457 -19.56 -21.50 -2.17
CA ALA A 457 -19.69 -22.27 -3.40
C ALA A 457 -18.70 -23.45 -3.42
N LEU A 458 -19.05 -24.48 -4.19
CA LEU A 458 -18.14 -25.58 -4.52
C LEU A 458 -17.70 -25.43 -5.97
N GLN A 459 -16.42 -25.71 -6.26
CA GLN A 459 -15.98 -25.90 -7.63
C GLN A 459 -15.25 -27.23 -7.80
N LEU A 460 -15.48 -27.86 -8.93
CA LEU A 460 -14.72 -29.01 -9.41
C LEU A 460 -14.13 -28.60 -10.75
N ASP A 461 -12.81 -28.66 -10.91
CA ASP A 461 -12.17 -28.45 -12.21
C ASP A 461 -11.10 -29.49 -12.54
N TRP A 462 -10.91 -29.65 -13.84
CA TRP A 462 -9.81 -30.37 -14.45
C TRP A 462 -9.00 -29.37 -15.28
N ARG A 463 -7.72 -29.21 -14.95
CA ARG A 463 -6.78 -28.29 -15.59
C ARG A 463 -5.63 -29.06 -16.22
N PHE A 464 -5.24 -28.62 -17.40
CA PHE A 464 -4.09 -29.09 -18.17
C PHE A 464 -3.03 -27.99 -18.16
N TYR A 465 -1.81 -28.35 -17.78
CA TYR A 465 -0.64 -27.47 -17.74
C TYR A 465 0.35 -27.91 -18.81
N HIS A 466 0.88 -26.96 -19.57
CA HIS A 466 1.90 -27.20 -20.56
C HIS A 466 3.09 -26.28 -20.33
N SER A 467 4.27 -26.87 -20.13
CA SER A 467 5.53 -26.12 -20.01
C SER A 467 6.15 -25.94 -21.38
N THR A 468 6.23 -24.70 -21.87
CA THR A 468 6.84 -24.42 -23.19
C THR A 468 8.33 -24.70 -23.22
N ASN A 469 9.01 -24.55 -22.08
CA ASN A 469 10.46 -24.68 -22.00
C ASN A 469 10.90 -26.13 -21.72
N ALA A 470 10.12 -26.88 -20.95
CA ALA A 470 10.41 -28.28 -20.62
C ALA A 470 9.67 -29.27 -21.53
N ASN A 471 8.69 -28.81 -22.30
CA ASN A 471 7.80 -29.61 -23.13
C ASN A 471 7.11 -30.76 -22.34
N THR A 472 6.69 -30.46 -21.11
CA THR A 472 5.94 -31.38 -20.24
C THR A 472 4.46 -31.05 -20.27
N SER A 473 3.62 -32.06 -20.08
CA SER A 473 2.17 -31.93 -19.96
C SER A 473 1.69 -32.55 -18.66
N ASP A 474 1.23 -31.71 -17.74
CA ASP A 474 0.74 -32.12 -16.43
C ASP A 474 -0.78 -31.88 -16.36
N HIS A 475 -1.51 -32.65 -15.57
CA HIS A 475 -2.93 -32.41 -15.36
C HIS A 475 -3.32 -32.54 -13.90
N ASN A 476 -4.30 -31.74 -13.50
CA ASN A 476 -4.74 -31.63 -12.12
C ASN A 476 -6.25 -31.61 -12.04
N THR A 477 -6.81 -32.46 -11.18
CA THR A 477 -8.24 -32.48 -10.87
C THR A 477 -8.46 -32.00 -9.45
N THR A 478 -9.20 -30.89 -9.27
CA THR A 478 -9.33 -30.22 -7.98
C THR A 478 -10.79 -30.05 -7.56
N LEU A 479 -11.10 -30.44 -6.34
CA LEU A 479 -12.33 -30.05 -5.64
C LEU A 479 -12.00 -28.93 -4.64
N ARG A 480 -12.75 -27.82 -4.69
CA ARG A 480 -12.51 -26.65 -3.84
C ARG A 480 -13.80 -26.09 -3.24
N LEU A 481 -13.69 -25.61 -2.01
CA LEU A 481 -14.69 -24.80 -1.32
C LEU A 481 -14.27 -23.35 -1.42
N VAL A 482 -15.14 -22.50 -1.96
CA VAL A 482 -14.96 -21.05 -2.08
C VAL A 482 -15.80 -20.36 -1.02
N TYR A 483 -15.17 -19.47 -0.26
CA TYR A 483 -15.82 -18.55 0.67
C TYR A 483 -15.72 -17.12 0.15
N PHE A 484 -16.87 -16.48 -0.06
CA PHE A 484 -16.96 -15.08 -0.44
C PHE A 484 -17.08 -14.18 0.79
N LEU A 485 -16.30 -13.10 0.81
CA LEU A 485 -16.35 -12.12 1.89
C LEU A 485 -17.63 -11.28 1.86
N GLY A 486 -17.83 -10.42 2.86
CA GLY A 486 -18.94 -9.46 2.90
C GLY A 486 -20.32 -10.11 2.71
N LYS A 487 -21.12 -9.54 1.80
CA LYS A 487 -22.46 -10.08 1.45
C LYS A 487 -22.41 -11.22 0.43
N GLY A 488 -21.20 -11.57 -0.03
CA GLY A 488 -20.96 -12.59 -1.03
C GLY A 488 -21.54 -12.29 -2.41
N GLU A 489 -21.66 -13.33 -3.22
CA GLU A 489 -22.19 -13.27 -4.57
C GLU A 489 -23.70 -13.01 -4.55
N ARG A 490 -24.11 -11.83 -5.03
CA ARG A 490 -25.51 -11.39 -5.11
C ARG A 490 -26.17 -11.69 -6.45
#